data_AF-A0A1G8FD00-F1
#
_entry.id   AF-A0A1G8FD00-F1
#
_cell.length_a   1.000
_cell.length_b   1.000
_cell.length_c   1.000
_cell.angle_alpha   90.00
_cell.angle_beta   90.00
_cell.angle_gamma   90.00
#
_symmetry.space_group_name_H-M   'P 1'
#
loop_
_entity.id
_entity.type
_entity.pdbx_description
1 polymer ?
#
loop_
_entity_poly.entity_id
_entity_poly.type
_entity_poly.pdbx_seq_one_letter_code
_entity_poly.pdbx_strand_id
1 'polypeptide(L)'
;MYEGLTQIRYSASPVSASSFKDWEHVVLRMPLLIGACLLAFNAQAATGEIATMDRSVWPEVLETPQLFDVASRAEILSFAHQLLESENISDIQLAERLGLRQINVATVNLIRNRLWTRLFDNWKAAEKTCEADASFCVLVDDVPMLRQRAAEYKVADDSFYARWAAPADAFNQRYLNELLRMAALFPQTSSEVERYNSDELSGDEMPDRTFLLNFESGPTVADGATDWLADFMRQQKINATFFVLGKNLQTRLDASSAQALQTVYRQQCVGIQGWEYRSHAHWNDWQDSIERSAALVQQTLPDNFVPLFRPPYGHRRADSAQFFRDQQLRVSLWNIDSQDATGRISAEQAAHRVLTLMLLWRHGNIVFHDSTDKPQQAVPWLMANTAQSGVVWEDCHIYPQQLSDETDQAEPDDEDAEEPADEQPEDQMPDVSQSSTKQAEEPVKQGE
;
A
#
# COMPACT_ATOMS: atom_id res chain seq x y z
N MET A 1 68.93 0.31 22.69
CA MET A 1 69.72 -0.72 23.40
C MET A 1 69.40 -0.59 24.89
N TYR A 2 68.81 -1.65 25.47
CA TYR A 2 68.83 -2.15 26.87
C TYR A 2 69.24 -1.16 27.98
N GLU A 3 68.53 -0.93 29.09
CA GLU A 3 67.90 -1.79 30.13
C GLU A 3 67.09 -0.84 31.06
N GLY A 4 66.14 -1.23 31.92
CA GLY A 4 65.78 -2.53 32.46
C GLY A 4 64.50 -2.44 33.31
N LEU A 5 63.83 -3.59 33.39
CA LEU A 5 62.57 -3.85 34.10
C LEU A 5 62.79 -4.06 35.60
N THR A 6 61.90 -3.50 36.43
CA THR A 6 61.81 -3.82 37.85
C THR A 6 60.70 -4.86 38.06
N GLN A 7 61.06 -6.03 38.59
CA GLN A 7 60.14 -7.09 39.03
C GLN A 7 59.75 -6.87 40.50
N ILE A 8 58.46 -6.85 40.80
CA ILE A 8 57.93 -6.92 42.17
C ILE A 8 57.26 -8.29 42.36
N ARG A 9 57.76 -9.04 43.35
CA ARG A 9 57.24 -10.35 43.79
C ARG A 9 56.02 -10.16 44.69
N TYR A 10 54.98 -10.96 44.45
CA TYR A 10 53.82 -11.11 45.33
C TYR A 10 54.14 -12.06 46.50
N SER A 11 53.75 -11.70 47.73
CA SER A 11 53.62 -12.62 48.85
C SER A 11 52.13 -12.88 49.12
N ALA A 12 51.75 -14.14 49.25
CA ALA A 12 50.41 -14.57 49.61
C ALA A 12 50.40 -14.93 51.10
N SER A 13 49.44 -14.39 51.85
CA SER A 13 49.06 -14.87 53.18
C SER A 13 47.70 -15.58 53.06
N PRO A 14 47.49 -16.74 53.70
CA PRO A 14 46.22 -17.46 53.63
C PRO A 14 45.30 -17.02 54.76
N VAL A 15 44.02 -16.79 54.45
CA VAL A 15 42.96 -16.70 55.47
C VAL A 15 41.89 -17.74 55.18
N SER A 16 41.50 -18.38 56.28
CA SER A 16 40.67 -19.54 56.49
C SER A 16 39.22 -19.44 55.99
N ALA A 17 38.68 -20.62 55.71
CA ALA A 17 37.33 -20.94 55.27
C ALA A 17 36.20 -20.46 56.21
N SER A 18 35.08 -20.02 55.62
CA SER A 18 33.71 -20.47 55.94
C SER A 18 32.65 -19.61 55.24
N SER A 19 32.09 -20.13 54.14
CA SER A 19 30.68 -19.99 53.71
C SER A 19 30.60 -20.38 52.24
N PHE A 20 30.49 -21.68 51.98
CA PHE A 20 30.09 -22.21 50.69
C PHE A 20 28.65 -22.69 50.83
N LYS A 21 27.71 -21.79 50.56
CA LYS A 21 26.41 -22.15 50.00
C LYS A 21 25.79 -20.89 49.41
N ASP A 22 25.24 -21.07 48.21
CA ASP A 22 24.46 -20.10 47.44
C ASP A 22 25.30 -19.09 46.67
N TRP A 23 25.79 -19.45 45.47
CA TRP A 23 26.13 -18.53 44.36
C TRP A 23 26.16 -19.22 42.97
N GLU A 24 25.29 -20.20 42.71
CA GLU A 24 25.16 -20.82 41.38
C GLU A 24 24.08 -20.21 40.47
N HIS A 25 23.48 -19.06 40.83
CA HIS A 25 22.38 -18.48 40.03
C HIS A 25 22.56 -17.05 39.51
N VAL A 26 23.73 -16.43 39.65
CA VAL A 26 23.92 -15.02 39.25
C VAL A 26 24.75 -14.82 37.97
N VAL A 27 25.42 -15.84 37.41
CA VAL A 27 26.29 -15.66 36.23
C VAL A 27 25.67 -16.09 34.89
N LEU A 28 24.43 -16.61 34.88
CA LEU A 28 23.79 -17.10 33.65
C LEU A 28 22.53 -16.30 33.23
N ARG A 29 22.55 -14.97 33.36
CA ARG A 29 21.47 -14.08 32.85
C ARG A 29 21.97 -12.81 32.16
N MET A 30 23.20 -12.84 31.63
CA MET A 30 23.81 -11.68 30.95
C MET A 30 24.40 -11.93 29.54
N PRO A 31 24.20 -13.08 28.86
CA PRO A 31 24.40 -13.13 27.40
C PRO A 31 23.09 -13.12 26.59
N LEU A 32 21.91 -13.23 27.22
CA LEU A 32 20.62 -13.29 26.50
C LEU A 32 20.02 -11.93 26.13
N LEU A 33 20.48 -10.82 26.72
CA LEU A 33 19.97 -9.47 26.43
C LEU A 33 20.74 -8.74 25.32
N ILE A 34 21.95 -9.17 24.99
CA ILE A 34 22.72 -8.60 23.86
C ILE A 34 22.39 -9.32 22.54
N GLY A 35 21.95 -10.58 22.59
CA GLY A 35 21.44 -11.31 21.44
C GLY A 35 20.03 -10.88 20.98
N ALA A 36 19.21 -10.33 21.88
CA ALA A 36 17.84 -9.92 21.55
C ALA A 36 17.74 -8.56 20.84
N CYS A 37 18.68 -7.63 21.10
CA CYS A 37 18.69 -6.32 20.44
C CYS A 37 19.30 -6.34 19.02
N LEU A 38 20.09 -7.37 18.67
CA LEU A 38 20.65 -7.54 17.33
C LEU A 38 19.71 -8.29 16.37
N LEU A 39 18.62 -8.89 16.88
CA LEU A 39 17.60 -9.57 16.08
C LEU A 39 16.47 -8.65 15.59
N ALA A 40 16.37 -7.42 16.11
CA ALA A 40 15.39 -6.44 15.66
C ALA A 40 15.83 -5.66 14.40
N PHE A 41 17.11 -5.72 14.02
CA PHE A 41 17.64 -5.03 12.83
C PHE A 41 17.88 -5.93 11.61
N ASN A 42 17.53 -7.23 11.68
CA ASN A 42 17.67 -8.17 10.57
C ASN A 42 16.45 -9.09 10.37
N ALA A 43 15.27 -8.64 10.80
CA ALA A 43 14.02 -9.28 10.41
C ALA A 43 13.50 -8.76 9.05
N GLN A 44 14.36 -8.19 8.18
CA GLN A 44 14.23 -8.42 6.75
C GLN A 44 14.69 -9.87 6.49
N ALA A 45 13.88 -10.83 6.92
CA ALA A 45 14.06 -12.22 6.55
C ALA A 45 14.02 -12.27 5.01
N ALA A 46 15.21 -12.38 4.40
CA ALA A 46 15.51 -12.45 2.97
C ALA A 46 14.25 -12.23 2.11
N THR A 47 13.82 -10.96 2.01
CA THR A 47 12.84 -10.58 0.99
C THR A 47 13.46 -11.02 -0.33
N GLY A 48 12.70 -11.73 -1.18
CA GLY A 48 13.17 -12.18 -2.48
C GLY A 48 13.75 -11.04 -3.33
N GLU A 49 14.20 -11.37 -4.53
CA GLU A 49 14.66 -10.37 -5.48
C GLU A 49 13.61 -9.27 -5.68
N ILE A 50 14.02 -8.00 -5.56
CA ILE A 50 13.14 -6.86 -5.83
C ILE A 50 12.78 -6.89 -7.30
N ALA A 51 11.49 -6.73 -7.61
CA ALA A 51 11.03 -6.63 -8.98
C ALA A 51 11.64 -5.38 -9.64
N THR A 52 12.55 -5.61 -10.59
CA THR A 52 13.18 -4.60 -11.43
C THR A 52 13.22 -5.10 -12.86
N MET A 53 13.20 -4.17 -13.82
CA MET A 53 13.53 -4.43 -15.21
C MET A 53 14.21 -3.20 -15.83
N ASP A 54 15.00 -3.41 -16.86
CA ASP A 54 15.45 -2.32 -17.73
C ASP A 54 14.30 -1.97 -18.69
N ARG A 55 13.74 -0.76 -18.61
CA ARG A 55 12.65 -0.35 -19.50
C ARG A 55 13.11 0.04 -20.90
N SER A 56 14.41 0.13 -21.18
CA SER A 56 14.94 0.35 -22.53
C SER A 56 14.63 -0.80 -23.50
N VAL A 57 14.19 -1.95 -22.98
CA VAL A 57 13.75 -3.11 -23.77
C VAL A 57 12.36 -2.93 -24.38
N TRP A 58 11.54 -2.01 -23.83
CA TRP A 58 10.25 -1.65 -24.42
C TRP A 58 10.52 -0.78 -25.66
N PRO A 59 9.99 -1.16 -26.84
CA PRO A 59 10.45 -0.58 -28.10
C PRO A 59 9.79 0.76 -28.47
N GLU A 60 8.77 1.22 -27.73
CA GLU A 60 8.02 2.44 -28.02
C GLU A 60 8.28 3.53 -26.97
N VAL A 61 8.34 4.79 -27.39
CA VAL A 61 8.45 5.93 -26.46
C VAL A 61 7.05 6.30 -25.96
N LEU A 62 6.90 6.62 -24.66
CA LEU A 62 5.60 6.98 -24.06
C LEU A 62 5.26 8.46 -24.29
N GLU A 63 5.23 8.89 -25.55
CA GLU A 63 5.05 10.30 -25.94
C GLU A 63 3.60 10.70 -26.24
N THR A 64 2.64 9.78 -26.09
CA THR A 64 1.21 10.08 -26.22
C THR A 64 0.38 9.29 -25.21
N PRO A 65 -0.85 9.75 -24.88
CA PRO A 65 -1.86 8.94 -24.19
C PRO A 65 -2.05 7.53 -24.76
N GLN A 66 -2.09 7.40 -26.09
CA GLN A 66 -2.34 6.14 -26.78
C GLN A 66 -1.16 5.17 -26.59
N LEU A 67 0.07 5.67 -26.64
CA LEU A 67 1.27 4.86 -26.43
C LEU A 67 1.41 4.40 -24.97
N PHE A 68 0.95 5.21 -24.01
CA PHE A 68 0.80 4.77 -22.62
C PHE A 68 -0.19 3.62 -22.50
N ASP A 69 -1.34 3.72 -23.16
CA ASP A 69 -2.35 2.66 -23.13
C ASP A 69 -1.88 1.36 -23.79
N VAL A 70 -1.12 1.42 -24.90
CA VAL A 70 -0.49 0.23 -25.51
C VAL A 70 0.44 -0.47 -24.51
N ALA A 71 1.36 0.28 -23.89
CA ALA A 71 2.28 -0.25 -22.90
C ALA A 71 1.55 -0.78 -21.65
N SER A 72 0.48 -0.11 -21.22
CA SER A 72 -0.36 -0.50 -20.10
C SER A 72 -1.10 -1.81 -20.37
N ARG A 73 -1.73 -1.99 -21.56
CA ARG A 73 -2.37 -3.25 -21.94
C ARG A 73 -1.38 -4.42 -21.96
N ALA A 74 -0.18 -4.19 -22.48
CA ALA A 74 0.88 -5.19 -22.47
C ALA A 74 1.26 -5.60 -21.04
N GLU A 75 1.51 -4.63 -20.16
CA GLU A 75 1.86 -4.87 -18.76
C GLU A 75 0.74 -5.57 -17.98
N ILE A 76 -0.52 -5.18 -18.20
CA ILE A 76 -1.70 -5.81 -17.59
C ILE A 76 -1.81 -7.28 -18.00
N LEU A 77 -1.64 -7.61 -19.30
CA LEU A 77 -1.71 -9.01 -19.76
C LEU A 77 -0.57 -9.86 -19.22
N SER A 78 0.67 -9.34 -19.21
CA SER A 78 1.82 -10.06 -18.64
C SER A 78 1.64 -10.29 -17.14
N PHE A 79 1.19 -9.28 -16.38
CA PHE A 79 0.92 -9.46 -14.95
C PHE A 79 -0.25 -10.40 -14.69
N ALA A 80 -1.35 -10.28 -15.44
CA ALA A 80 -2.49 -11.19 -15.36
C ALA A 80 -2.10 -12.64 -15.64
N HIS A 81 -1.18 -12.86 -16.60
CA HIS A 81 -0.62 -14.18 -16.87
C HIS A 81 0.13 -14.74 -15.66
N GLN A 82 1.02 -13.94 -15.03
CA GLN A 82 1.73 -14.37 -13.82
C GLN A 82 0.78 -14.62 -12.63
N LEU A 83 -0.29 -13.82 -12.51
CA LEU A 83 -1.33 -14.01 -11.50
C LEU A 83 -2.03 -15.35 -11.68
N LEU A 84 -2.46 -15.66 -12.91
CA LEU A 84 -3.08 -16.94 -13.27
C LEU A 84 -2.15 -18.12 -13.00
N GLU A 85 -0.89 -18.04 -13.41
CA GLU A 85 0.10 -19.10 -13.16
C GLU A 85 0.34 -19.33 -11.66
N SER A 86 0.25 -18.28 -10.84
CA SER A 86 0.38 -18.42 -9.38
C SER A 86 -0.76 -19.21 -8.73
N GLU A 87 -1.92 -19.29 -9.37
CA GLU A 87 -3.10 -20.01 -8.86
C GLU A 87 -3.05 -21.50 -9.21
N ASN A 88 -2.17 -21.90 -10.14
CA ASN A 88 -2.00 -23.29 -10.58
C ASN A 88 -1.04 -24.10 -9.69
N ILE A 89 -0.50 -23.52 -8.62
CA ILE A 89 0.39 -24.20 -7.67
C ILE A 89 -0.31 -24.41 -6.32
N SER A 90 0.06 -25.48 -5.61
CA SER A 90 -0.47 -25.77 -4.28
C SER A 90 -0.03 -24.74 -3.24
N ASP A 91 -0.75 -24.66 -2.12
CA ASP A 91 -0.40 -23.78 -0.98
C ASP A 91 1.02 -24.03 -0.45
N ILE A 92 1.50 -25.27 -0.50
CA ILE A 92 2.86 -25.65 -0.09
C ILE A 92 3.89 -25.05 -1.05
N GLN A 93 3.68 -25.20 -2.36
CA GLN A 93 4.55 -24.63 -3.39
C GLN A 93 4.53 -23.10 -3.34
N LEU A 94 3.36 -22.50 -3.09
CA LEU A 94 3.25 -21.07 -2.90
C LEU A 94 4.03 -20.61 -1.66
N ALA A 95 3.89 -21.28 -0.52
CA ALA A 95 4.64 -20.97 0.68
C ALA A 95 6.17 -21.04 0.45
N GLU A 96 6.64 -22.07 -0.25
CA GLU A 96 8.05 -22.21 -0.65
C GLU A 96 8.51 -21.06 -1.57
N ARG A 97 7.73 -20.77 -2.62
CA ARG A 97 7.99 -19.66 -3.57
C ARG A 97 8.05 -18.31 -2.87
N LEU A 98 7.19 -18.09 -1.88
CA LEU A 98 7.16 -16.87 -1.08
C LEU A 98 8.23 -16.85 0.02
N GLY A 99 8.97 -17.93 0.25
CA GLY A 99 9.95 -18.02 1.34
C GLY A 99 9.30 -17.96 2.72
N LEU A 100 8.15 -18.63 2.90
CA LEU A 100 7.36 -18.66 4.12
C LEU A 100 7.13 -20.10 4.59
N ARG A 101 7.10 -20.31 5.90
CA ARG A 101 6.77 -21.63 6.48
C ARG A 101 5.27 -21.92 6.47
N GLN A 102 4.47 -20.88 6.63
CA GLN A 102 3.02 -20.90 6.64
C GLN A 102 2.51 -19.64 5.96
N ILE A 103 1.35 -19.75 5.31
CA ILE A 103 0.71 -18.65 4.59
C ILE A 103 -0.74 -18.51 5.04
N ASN A 104 -1.22 -17.27 5.13
CA ASN A 104 -2.65 -17.01 5.27
C ASN A 104 -3.35 -17.14 3.91
N VAL A 105 -3.78 -18.35 3.58
CA VAL A 105 -4.43 -18.67 2.29
C VAL A 105 -5.70 -17.84 2.07
N ALA A 106 -6.46 -17.55 3.13
CA ALA A 106 -7.69 -16.76 3.02
C ALA A 106 -7.39 -15.33 2.54
N THR A 107 -6.41 -14.65 3.15
CA THR A 107 -6.02 -13.31 2.71
C THR A 107 -5.34 -13.33 1.34
N VAL A 108 -4.52 -14.34 1.04
CA VAL A 108 -3.94 -14.52 -0.31
C VAL A 108 -5.05 -14.57 -1.38
N ASN A 109 -6.10 -15.36 -1.15
CA ASN A 109 -7.20 -15.48 -2.11
C ASN A 109 -8.05 -14.20 -2.20
N LEU A 110 -8.26 -13.50 -1.08
CA LEU A 110 -8.90 -12.18 -1.06
C LEU A 110 -8.13 -11.19 -1.95
N ILE A 111 -6.81 -11.10 -1.78
CA ILE A 111 -5.97 -10.19 -2.55
C ILE A 111 -5.92 -10.59 -4.02
N ARG A 112 -5.81 -11.88 -4.36
CA ARG A 112 -5.89 -12.34 -5.75
C ARG A 112 -7.18 -11.91 -6.44
N ASN A 113 -8.32 -12.08 -5.78
CA ASN A 113 -9.61 -11.67 -6.33
C ASN A 113 -9.65 -10.16 -6.57
N ARG A 114 -9.15 -9.35 -5.63
CA ARG A 114 -9.05 -7.90 -5.80
C ARG A 114 -8.12 -7.51 -6.94
N LEU A 115 -6.99 -8.18 -7.09
CA LEU A 115 -6.06 -7.93 -8.19
C LEU A 115 -6.74 -8.19 -9.53
N TRP A 116 -7.52 -9.27 -9.68
CA TRP A 116 -8.27 -9.52 -10.91
C TRP A 116 -9.30 -8.44 -11.24
N THR A 117 -10.07 -7.97 -10.25
CA THR A 117 -11.01 -6.86 -10.44
C THR A 117 -10.27 -5.60 -10.87
N ARG A 118 -9.18 -5.25 -10.18
CA ARG A 118 -8.38 -4.07 -10.48
C ARG A 118 -7.74 -4.12 -11.87
N LEU A 119 -7.19 -5.27 -12.27
CA LEU A 119 -6.62 -5.47 -13.60
C LEU A 119 -7.69 -5.30 -14.69
N PHE A 120 -8.91 -5.77 -14.43
CA PHE A 120 -10.03 -5.58 -15.35
C PHE A 120 -10.42 -4.10 -15.48
N ASP A 121 -10.58 -3.37 -14.37
CA ASP A 121 -10.91 -1.94 -14.41
C ASP A 121 -9.84 -1.14 -15.16
N ASN A 122 -8.57 -1.43 -14.89
CA ASN A 122 -7.43 -0.83 -15.58
C ASN A 122 -7.38 -1.20 -17.06
N TRP A 123 -7.74 -2.44 -17.41
CA TRP A 123 -7.88 -2.86 -18.80
C TRP A 123 -8.97 -2.04 -19.50
N LYS A 124 -10.15 -1.90 -18.90
CA LYS A 124 -11.26 -1.11 -19.46
C LYS A 124 -10.90 0.36 -19.63
N ALA A 125 -10.03 0.91 -18.79
CA ALA A 125 -9.48 2.25 -19.00
C ALA A 125 -8.52 2.29 -20.19
N ALA A 126 -7.59 1.34 -20.27
CA ALA A 126 -6.56 1.28 -21.31
C ALA A 126 -7.11 0.93 -22.70
N GLU A 127 -8.19 0.16 -22.81
CA GLU A 127 -8.79 -0.21 -24.10
C GLU A 127 -9.60 0.91 -24.76
N LYS A 128 -9.79 2.07 -24.10
CA LYS A 128 -10.53 3.19 -24.71
C LYS A 128 -9.87 3.72 -25.98
N THR A 129 -8.56 3.51 -26.13
CA THR A 129 -7.75 3.88 -27.30
C THR A 129 -7.39 2.67 -28.18
N CYS A 130 -8.09 1.55 -28.01
CA CYS A 130 -7.87 0.30 -28.75
C CYS A 130 -8.44 0.47 -30.17
N GLU A 131 -7.60 0.91 -31.11
CA GLU A 131 -7.95 0.95 -32.53
C GLU A 131 -7.78 -0.43 -33.19
N ALA A 132 -8.41 -0.63 -34.35
CA ALA A 132 -8.21 -1.84 -35.15
C ALA A 132 -6.71 -2.02 -35.44
N ASP A 133 -6.18 -3.23 -35.20
CA ASP A 133 -4.78 -3.63 -35.37
C ASP A 133 -3.77 -3.06 -34.35
N ALA A 134 -4.22 -2.38 -33.29
CA ALA A 134 -3.32 -1.95 -32.21
C ALA A 134 -2.73 -3.16 -31.45
N SER A 135 -1.46 -3.06 -31.07
CA SER A 135 -0.79 -4.10 -30.28
C SER A 135 -1.44 -4.25 -28.90
N PHE A 136 -1.53 -5.49 -28.43
CA PHE A 136 -2.18 -5.85 -27.16
C PHE A 136 -3.62 -5.32 -27.04
N CYS A 137 -4.35 -5.24 -28.15
CA CYS A 137 -5.74 -4.81 -28.23
C CYS A 137 -6.66 -6.03 -28.42
N VAL A 138 -7.00 -6.72 -27.34
CA VAL A 138 -7.89 -7.90 -27.36
C VAL A 138 -9.22 -7.60 -26.68
N LEU A 139 -10.30 -8.25 -27.11
CA LEU A 139 -11.60 -8.09 -26.46
C LEU A 139 -11.58 -8.68 -25.04
N VAL A 140 -11.99 -7.89 -24.05
CA VAL A 140 -12.18 -8.26 -22.64
C VAL A 140 -13.42 -7.55 -22.09
N ASP A 141 -14.51 -8.30 -21.93
CA ASP A 141 -15.78 -7.74 -21.43
C ASP A 141 -16.02 -7.98 -19.94
N ASP A 142 -15.33 -8.94 -19.34
CA ASP A 142 -15.41 -9.27 -17.92
C ASP A 142 -14.10 -9.91 -17.39
N VAL A 143 -14.04 -10.14 -16.08
CA VAL A 143 -12.90 -10.81 -15.43
C VAL A 143 -12.64 -12.22 -15.98
N PRO A 144 -13.64 -13.11 -16.16
CA PRO A 144 -13.44 -14.41 -16.81
C PRO A 144 -12.76 -14.31 -18.18
N MET A 145 -13.17 -13.37 -19.03
CA MET A 145 -12.55 -13.14 -20.33
C MET A 145 -11.11 -12.63 -20.18
N LEU A 146 -10.84 -11.74 -19.21
CA LEU A 146 -9.46 -11.31 -18.94
C LEU A 146 -8.56 -12.50 -18.54
N ARG A 147 -9.05 -13.41 -17.71
CA ARG A 147 -8.33 -14.65 -17.36
C ARG A 147 -8.06 -15.51 -18.59
N GLN A 148 -9.03 -15.63 -19.49
CA GLN A 148 -8.83 -16.33 -20.76
C GLN A 148 -7.75 -15.66 -21.61
N ARG A 149 -7.77 -14.32 -21.75
CA ARG A 149 -6.72 -13.59 -22.47
C ARG A 149 -5.34 -13.72 -21.82
N ALA A 150 -5.28 -13.76 -20.50
CA ALA A 150 -4.06 -14.03 -19.75
C ALA A 150 -3.53 -15.45 -19.99
N ALA A 151 -4.41 -16.45 -20.14
CA ALA A 151 -4.00 -17.82 -20.47
C ALA A 151 -3.47 -17.93 -21.91
N GLU A 152 -4.04 -17.16 -22.84
CA GLU A 152 -3.65 -17.10 -24.25
C GLU A 152 -2.44 -16.18 -24.49
N TYR A 153 -2.08 -15.34 -23.52
CA TYR A 153 -1.03 -14.34 -23.63
C TYR A 153 0.31 -14.99 -23.95
N LYS A 154 0.87 -14.60 -25.09
CA LYS A 154 2.23 -14.95 -25.51
C LYS A 154 2.73 -13.90 -26.48
N VAL A 155 3.95 -13.44 -26.27
CA VAL A 155 4.67 -12.60 -27.23
C VAL A 155 5.51 -13.51 -28.14
N ALA A 156 5.36 -13.38 -29.45
CA ALA A 156 6.14 -14.19 -30.40
C ALA A 156 7.61 -13.75 -30.41
N ASP A 157 8.52 -14.71 -30.60
CA ASP A 157 9.98 -14.49 -30.57
C ASP A 157 10.48 -13.56 -31.69
N ASP A 158 9.71 -13.43 -32.77
CA ASP A 158 9.97 -12.55 -33.91
C ASP A 158 9.14 -11.25 -33.87
N SER A 159 8.36 -11.03 -32.80
CA SER A 159 7.55 -9.81 -32.66
C SER A 159 8.38 -8.59 -32.32
N PHE A 160 7.81 -7.41 -32.59
CA PHE A 160 8.38 -6.12 -32.20
C PHE A 160 8.66 -6.01 -30.69
N TYR A 161 7.91 -6.75 -29.87
CA TYR A 161 8.00 -6.74 -28.40
C TYR A 161 8.83 -7.89 -27.82
N ALA A 162 9.48 -8.72 -28.65
CA ALA A 162 10.17 -9.93 -28.19
C ALA A 162 11.24 -9.66 -27.11
N ARG A 163 11.94 -8.51 -27.20
CA ARG A 163 12.95 -8.12 -26.21
C ARG A 163 12.36 -7.73 -24.85
N TRP A 164 11.11 -7.30 -24.80
CA TRP A 164 10.44 -6.88 -23.59
C TRP A 164 9.78 -8.03 -22.82
N ALA A 165 9.27 -9.04 -23.53
CA ALA A 165 8.45 -10.10 -22.96
C ALA A 165 9.08 -10.81 -21.74
N ALA A 166 10.27 -11.39 -21.90
CA ALA A 166 10.91 -12.13 -20.82
C ALA A 166 11.32 -11.25 -19.61
N PRO A 167 11.91 -10.05 -19.80
CA PRO A 167 12.12 -9.10 -18.70
C PRO A 167 10.83 -8.72 -17.96
N ALA A 168 9.74 -8.49 -18.69
CA ALA A 168 8.44 -8.13 -18.11
C ALA A 168 7.85 -9.28 -17.31
N ASP A 169 7.87 -10.51 -17.83
CA ASP A 169 7.39 -11.69 -17.11
C ASP A 169 8.17 -11.91 -15.80
N ALA A 170 9.50 -11.75 -15.83
CA ALA A 170 10.33 -11.84 -14.64
C ALA A 170 10.03 -10.73 -13.62
N PHE A 171 9.80 -9.49 -14.08
CA PHE A 171 9.35 -8.39 -13.23
C PHE A 171 8.00 -8.72 -12.59
N ASN A 172 7.00 -9.07 -13.39
CA ASN A 172 5.63 -9.31 -12.95
C ASN A 172 5.54 -10.49 -11.98
N GLN A 173 6.32 -11.54 -12.21
CA GLN A 173 6.41 -12.68 -11.30
C GLN A 173 6.97 -12.28 -9.93
N ARG A 174 8.05 -11.48 -9.90
CA ARG A 174 8.67 -11.00 -8.66
C ARG A 174 7.75 -10.01 -7.95
N TYR A 175 7.14 -9.08 -8.67
CA TYR A 175 6.23 -8.10 -8.08
C TYR A 175 4.98 -8.78 -7.50
N LEU A 176 4.41 -9.76 -8.20
CA LEU A 176 3.34 -10.57 -7.65
C LEU A 176 3.77 -11.31 -6.37
N ASN A 177 4.99 -11.85 -6.32
CA ASN A 177 5.50 -12.49 -5.10
C ASN A 177 5.63 -11.51 -3.93
N GLU A 178 6.01 -10.25 -4.18
CA GLU A 178 6.03 -9.21 -3.16
C GLU A 178 4.62 -8.98 -2.58
N LEU A 179 3.61 -8.80 -3.45
CA LEU A 179 2.21 -8.62 -3.04
C LEU A 179 1.65 -9.83 -2.29
N LEU A 180 1.85 -11.05 -2.82
CA LEU A 180 1.33 -12.27 -2.21
C LEU A 180 2.05 -12.60 -0.90
N ARG A 181 3.34 -12.25 -0.75
CA ARG A 181 4.05 -12.39 0.54
C ARG A 181 3.45 -11.47 1.59
N MET A 182 3.14 -10.22 1.24
CA MET A 182 2.44 -9.30 2.15
C MET A 182 1.06 -9.84 2.53
N ALA A 183 0.27 -10.29 1.55
CA ALA A 183 -1.05 -10.89 1.78
C ALA A 183 -0.97 -12.12 2.70
N ALA A 184 0.03 -12.99 2.50
CA ALA A 184 0.23 -14.19 3.28
C ALA A 184 0.59 -13.93 4.75
N LEU A 185 1.16 -12.76 5.06
CA LEU A 185 1.53 -12.34 6.42
C LEU A 185 0.44 -11.52 7.12
N PHE A 186 -0.51 -10.96 6.37
CA PHE A 186 -1.60 -10.16 6.90
C PHE A 186 -2.67 -11.02 7.61
N PRO A 187 -3.27 -10.59 8.74
CA PRO A 187 -3.08 -9.31 9.43
C PRO A 187 -1.99 -9.32 10.51
N GLN A 188 -1.24 -10.42 10.69
CA GLN A 188 -0.22 -10.54 11.74
C GLN A 188 0.92 -9.54 11.53
N THR A 189 1.32 -9.35 10.26
CA THR A 189 2.12 -8.21 9.82
C THR A 189 1.25 -7.41 8.86
N SER A 190 0.67 -6.31 9.35
CA SER A 190 -0.02 -5.36 8.49
C SER A 190 0.93 -4.74 7.49
N SER A 191 0.41 -4.33 6.34
CA SER A 191 1.15 -3.66 5.26
C SER A 191 0.16 -2.83 4.43
N GLU A 192 0.65 -2.22 3.36
CA GLU A 192 -0.13 -1.50 2.37
C GLU A 192 -1.04 -2.40 1.53
N VAL A 193 -0.80 -3.73 1.50
CA VAL A 193 -1.52 -4.68 0.62
C VAL A 193 -3.02 -4.73 0.90
N GLU A 194 -3.43 -4.40 2.13
CA GLU A 194 -4.81 -4.46 2.57
C GLU A 194 -5.14 -3.31 3.53
N ARG A 195 -6.34 -2.75 3.37
CA ARG A 195 -6.91 -1.73 4.24
C ARG A 195 -7.68 -2.39 5.37
N TYR A 196 -7.69 -1.77 6.55
CA TYR A 196 -8.52 -2.22 7.65
C TYR A 196 -9.97 -1.70 7.56
N ASN A 197 -10.18 -0.58 6.88
CA ASN A 197 -11.49 0.05 6.68
C ASN A 197 -11.42 1.08 5.54
N SER A 198 -12.56 1.69 5.22
CA SER A 198 -12.70 2.72 4.18
C SER A 198 -12.02 4.05 4.49
N ASP A 199 -11.70 4.34 5.76
CA ASP A 199 -11.05 5.60 6.14
C ASP A 199 -9.58 5.65 5.66
N GLU A 200 -9.01 4.50 5.31
CA GLU A 200 -7.64 4.38 4.82
C GLU A 200 -7.57 4.57 3.29
N LEU A 201 -6.56 5.31 2.86
CA LEU A 201 -6.29 5.66 1.46
C LEU A 201 -5.15 4.80 0.93
N SER A 202 -5.27 4.26 -0.29
CA SER A 202 -4.19 3.49 -0.95
C SER A 202 -3.73 4.11 -2.27
N GLY A 203 -4.50 5.07 -2.81
CA GLY A 203 -4.34 5.62 -4.15
C GLY A 203 -5.16 4.88 -5.21
N ASP A 204 -5.88 3.82 -4.83
CA ASP A 204 -6.77 3.09 -5.74
C ASP A 204 -8.07 3.86 -6.03
N GLU A 205 -8.36 4.88 -5.23
CA GLU A 205 -9.49 5.80 -5.38
C GLU A 205 -9.29 6.88 -6.45
N MET A 206 -8.06 7.08 -6.92
CA MET A 206 -7.75 8.12 -7.90
C MET A 206 -8.25 7.76 -9.31
N PRO A 207 -8.60 8.76 -10.15
CA PRO A 207 -8.97 8.54 -11.55
C PRO A 207 -7.85 7.91 -12.38
N ASP A 208 -8.21 7.36 -13.54
CA ASP A 208 -7.25 6.86 -14.52
C ASP A 208 -6.14 7.88 -14.84
N ARG A 209 -4.89 7.41 -14.87
CA ARG A 209 -3.66 8.17 -15.13
C ARG A 209 -3.34 9.26 -14.11
N THR A 210 -3.96 9.22 -12.95
CA THR A 210 -3.70 10.16 -11.86
C THR A 210 -2.79 9.56 -10.79
N PHE A 211 -1.70 10.26 -10.47
CA PHE A 211 -0.70 9.80 -9.52
C PHE A 211 -0.32 10.89 -8.52
N LEU A 212 -0.11 10.50 -7.26
CA LEU A 212 0.40 11.39 -6.23
C LEU A 212 1.82 10.98 -5.83
N LEU A 213 2.75 11.93 -5.90
CA LEU A 213 4.12 11.72 -5.42
C LEU A 213 4.19 11.96 -3.90
N ASN A 214 4.83 11.03 -3.20
CA ASN A 214 5.06 11.10 -1.77
C ASN A 214 6.52 10.84 -1.44
N PHE A 215 7.02 11.54 -0.43
CA PHE A 215 8.40 11.43 0.05
C PHE A 215 8.41 11.12 1.55
N GLU A 216 9.19 10.13 1.97
CA GLU A 216 9.18 9.62 3.34
C GLU A 216 10.53 9.70 4.06
N SER A 217 10.44 9.72 5.39
CA SER A 217 11.56 9.67 6.35
C SER A 217 12.37 10.96 6.52
N GLY A 218 12.05 12.02 5.79
CA GLY A 218 12.59 13.37 6.01
C GLY A 218 12.08 14.08 7.29
N PRO A 219 12.39 15.37 7.45
CA PRO A 219 13.38 16.11 6.66
C PRO A 219 14.82 15.66 6.94
N THR A 220 15.68 15.72 5.93
CA THR A 220 17.14 15.65 6.09
C THR A 220 17.71 16.94 6.70
N VAL A 221 19.02 16.95 6.95
CA VAL A 221 19.76 18.18 7.29
C VAL A 221 19.65 19.23 6.18
N ALA A 222 20.06 20.47 6.49
CA ALA A 222 20.03 21.58 5.53
C ALA A 222 20.77 21.29 4.24
N ASP A 223 20.21 21.81 3.15
CA ASP A 223 20.74 21.66 1.80
C ASP A 223 20.88 20.17 1.39
N GLY A 224 20.04 19.32 1.99
CA GLY A 224 20.00 17.87 1.76
C GLY A 224 18.98 17.47 0.68
N ALA A 225 18.67 16.17 0.65
CA ALA A 225 17.75 15.60 -0.34
C ALA A 225 16.32 16.13 -0.19
N THR A 226 15.82 16.36 1.03
CA THR A 226 14.51 16.99 1.27
C THR A 226 14.41 18.37 0.62
N ASP A 227 15.38 19.26 0.90
CA ASP A 227 15.39 20.63 0.39
C ASP A 227 15.44 20.65 -1.15
N TRP A 228 16.26 19.76 -1.74
CA TRP A 228 16.37 19.63 -3.19
C TRP A 228 15.07 19.13 -3.82
N LEU A 229 14.44 18.09 -3.25
CA LEU A 229 13.20 17.52 -3.78
C LEU A 229 12.06 18.53 -3.69
N ALA A 230 11.88 19.19 -2.55
CA ALA A 230 10.83 20.19 -2.38
C ALA A 230 11.00 21.37 -3.37
N ASP A 231 12.24 21.80 -3.63
CA ASP A 231 12.51 22.82 -4.65
C ASP A 231 12.27 22.29 -6.08
N PHE A 232 12.75 21.09 -6.41
CA PHE A 232 12.53 20.48 -7.71
C PHE A 232 11.04 20.34 -8.03
N MET A 233 10.25 19.76 -7.11
CA MET A 233 8.79 19.61 -7.27
C MET A 233 8.12 20.95 -7.54
N ARG A 234 8.48 21.98 -6.78
CA ARG A 234 7.98 23.34 -6.97
C ARG A 234 8.37 23.93 -8.35
N GLN A 235 9.59 23.72 -8.81
CA GLN A 235 10.03 24.16 -10.15
C GLN A 235 9.22 23.46 -11.26
N GLN A 236 8.87 22.18 -11.06
CA GLN A 236 8.00 21.43 -11.96
C GLN A 236 6.51 21.80 -11.83
N LYS A 237 6.16 22.69 -10.88
CA LYS A 237 4.78 23.07 -10.55
C LYS A 237 3.92 21.86 -10.17
N ILE A 238 4.54 20.86 -9.56
CA ILE A 238 3.88 19.69 -8.98
C ILE A 238 4.02 19.80 -7.48
N ASN A 239 2.93 19.57 -6.77
CA ASN A 239 2.96 19.43 -5.32
C ASN A 239 2.98 17.94 -4.94
N ALA A 240 3.64 17.64 -3.83
CA ALA A 240 3.85 16.31 -3.31
C ALA A 240 3.62 16.31 -1.80
N THR A 241 3.36 15.14 -1.24
CA THR A 241 3.24 14.98 0.21
C THR A 241 4.55 14.47 0.80
N PHE A 242 5.13 15.24 1.72
CA PHE A 242 6.28 14.84 2.52
C PHE A 242 5.79 14.29 3.85
N PHE A 243 5.98 13.00 4.10
CA PHE A 243 5.67 12.35 5.38
C PHE A 243 6.89 12.40 6.29
N VAL A 244 6.86 13.35 7.22
CA VAL A 244 8.01 13.65 8.07
C VAL A 244 8.01 12.80 9.34
N LEU A 245 9.21 12.47 9.81
CA LEU A 245 9.41 11.94 11.16
C LEU A 245 9.48 13.10 12.16
N GLY A 246 8.69 13.03 13.23
CA GLY A 246 8.64 14.09 14.24
C GLY A 246 10.01 14.40 14.85
N LYS A 247 10.83 13.39 15.13
CA LYS A 247 12.20 13.55 15.62
C LYS A 247 13.12 14.26 14.63
N ASN A 248 13.00 13.97 13.34
CA ASN A 248 13.81 14.61 12.30
C ASN A 248 13.39 16.08 12.13
N LEU A 249 12.08 16.35 12.13
CA LEU A 249 11.55 17.70 12.09
C LEU A 249 12.01 18.53 13.29
N GLN A 250 11.95 17.98 14.52
CA GLN A 250 12.43 18.64 15.72
C GLN A 250 13.94 18.96 15.62
N THR A 251 14.74 17.99 15.20
CA THR A 251 16.19 18.18 15.03
C THR A 251 16.49 19.28 14.00
N ARG A 252 15.74 19.30 12.89
CA ARG A 252 15.88 20.32 11.84
C ARG A 252 15.44 21.70 12.33
N LEU A 253 14.38 21.78 13.13
CA LEU A 253 13.89 23.00 13.77
C LEU A 253 14.92 23.56 14.75
N ASP A 254 15.49 22.72 15.61
CA ASP A 254 16.52 23.11 16.59
C ASP A 254 17.80 23.63 15.91
N ALA A 255 18.15 23.06 14.75
CA ALA A 255 19.29 23.47 13.95
C ALA A 255 19.02 24.68 13.03
N SER A 256 17.76 25.13 12.92
CA SER A 256 17.37 26.21 12.01
C SER A 256 16.27 27.09 12.59
N SER A 257 15.09 27.16 11.94
CA SER A 257 13.92 27.89 12.40
C SER A 257 12.65 27.40 11.70
N ALA A 258 11.49 27.69 12.29
CA ALA A 258 10.20 27.41 11.65
C ALA A 258 10.08 28.10 10.27
N GLN A 259 10.56 29.36 10.15
CA GLN A 259 10.53 30.09 8.89
C GLN A 259 11.37 29.43 7.79
N ALA A 260 12.52 28.84 8.14
CA ALA A 260 13.35 28.11 7.21
C ALA A 260 12.63 26.84 6.71
N LEU A 261 12.01 26.07 7.62
CA LEU A 261 11.21 24.90 7.28
C LEU A 261 9.99 25.23 6.42
N GLN A 262 9.27 26.31 6.71
CA GLN A 262 8.16 26.82 5.88
C GLN A 262 8.65 27.20 4.47
N THR A 263 9.87 27.71 4.35
CA THR A 263 10.47 28.04 3.06
C THR A 263 10.79 26.77 2.24
N VAL A 264 11.34 25.75 2.90
CA VAL A 264 11.62 24.43 2.28
C VAL A 264 10.34 23.85 1.69
N TYR A 265 9.30 23.70 2.53
CA TYR A 265 8.04 23.07 2.14
C TYR A 265 7.06 23.98 1.41
N ARG A 266 7.42 25.22 1.06
CA ARG A 266 6.51 26.13 0.35
C ARG A 266 5.91 25.46 -0.90
N GLN A 267 4.58 25.46 -0.98
CA GLN A 267 3.74 24.82 -2.03
C GLN A 267 3.75 23.28 -2.03
N GLN A 268 4.24 22.66 -0.96
CA GLN A 268 4.22 21.21 -0.74
C GLN A 268 3.29 20.89 0.45
N CYS A 269 2.81 19.65 0.51
CA CYS A 269 2.04 19.15 1.63
C CYS A 269 2.92 18.39 2.60
N VAL A 270 2.60 18.44 3.89
CA VAL A 270 3.34 17.75 4.95
C VAL A 270 2.37 16.91 5.78
N GLY A 271 2.52 15.59 5.65
CA GLY A 271 1.90 14.60 6.52
C GLY A 271 2.90 14.08 7.56
N ILE A 272 2.47 13.16 8.41
CA ILE A 272 3.31 12.62 9.49
C ILE A 272 3.58 11.12 9.31
N GLN A 273 4.78 10.69 9.70
CA GLN A 273 5.17 9.27 9.76
C GLN A 273 5.29 8.73 11.20
N GLY A 274 4.84 9.53 12.18
CA GLY A 274 5.08 9.32 13.60
C GLY A 274 6.40 9.91 14.08
N TRP A 275 6.72 9.71 15.36
CA TRP A 275 7.88 10.37 15.99
C TRP A 275 9.21 9.75 15.56
N GLU A 276 9.27 8.42 15.51
CA GLU A 276 10.42 7.64 15.05
C GLU A 276 9.96 6.60 14.03
N TYR A 277 10.89 6.21 13.14
CA TYR A 277 10.64 5.17 12.14
C TYR A 277 10.55 3.80 12.81
N ARG A 278 9.37 3.48 13.35
CA ARG A 278 9.09 2.30 14.14
C ARG A 278 7.69 1.80 13.83
N SER A 279 7.52 0.47 13.80
CA SER A 279 6.20 -0.15 13.58
C SER A 279 5.18 0.24 14.65
N HIS A 280 4.08 0.88 14.23
CA HIS A 280 2.95 1.26 15.10
C HIS A 280 2.02 0.08 15.41
N ALA A 281 2.17 -1.06 14.74
CA ALA A 281 1.41 -2.29 15.04
C ALA A 281 1.74 -2.87 16.43
N HIS A 282 2.97 -2.70 16.92
CA HIS A 282 3.46 -3.36 18.14
C HIS A 282 4.05 -2.41 19.18
N TRP A 283 4.25 -1.13 18.83
CA TRP A 283 4.74 -0.15 19.78
C TRP A 283 3.64 0.25 20.76
N ASN A 284 3.96 0.27 22.06
CA ASN A 284 3.03 0.68 23.11
C ASN A 284 2.66 2.17 22.99
N ASP A 285 3.63 3.05 22.73
CA ASP A 285 3.43 4.51 22.69
C ASP A 285 3.13 5.03 21.27
N TRP A 286 2.53 4.18 20.43
CA TRP A 286 2.26 4.51 19.04
C TRP A 286 1.29 5.70 18.89
N GLN A 287 0.38 5.90 19.84
CA GLN A 287 -0.56 7.02 19.87
C GLN A 287 0.17 8.34 20.17
N ASP A 288 0.97 8.38 21.24
CA ASP A 288 1.81 9.54 21.58
C ASP A 288 2.75 9.91 20.42
N SER A 289 3.33 8.92 19.76
CA SER A 289 4.16 9.10 18.57
C SER A 289 3.44 9.86 17.45
N ILE A 290 2.15 9.61 17.26
CA ILE A 290 1.31 10.27 16.25
C ILE A 290 0.91 11.66 16.73
N GLU A 291 0.32 11.76 17.92
CA GLU A 291 -0.19 13.02 18.50
C GLU A 291 0.92 14.07 18.59
N ARG A 292 2.08 13.69 19.11
CA ARG A 292 3.24 14.59 19.24
C ARG A 292 3.76 15.06 17.89
N SER A 293 3.78 14.17 16.89
CA SER A 293 4.23 14.52 15.55
C SER A 293 3.25 15.44 14.85
N ALA A 294 1.94 15.16 14.96
CA ALA A 294 0.89 16.01 14.43
C ALA A 294 0.96 17.43 15.03
N ALA A 295 1.06 17.52 16.36
CA ALA A 295 1.18 18.80 17.06
C ALA A 295 2.41 19.60 16.61
N LEU A 296 3.57 18.95 16.47
CA LEU A 296 4.79 19.61 16.02
C LEU A 296 4.66 20.14 14.58
N VAL A 297 4.10 19.35 13.66
CA VAL A 297 3.89 19.78 12.27
C VAL A 297 2.89 20.91 12.21
N GLN A 298 1.74 20.80 12.87
CA GLN A 298 0.72 21.85 12.90
C GLN A 298 1.27 23.18 13.47
N GLN A 299 2.11 23.11 14.50
CA GLN A 299 2.73 24.30 15.08
C GLN A 299 3.78 24.93 14.15
N THR A 300 4.56 24.11 13.45
CA THR A 300 5.74 24.58 12.69
C THR A 300 5.39 24.94 11.25
N LEU A 301 4.47 24.20 10.64
CA LEU A 301 4.12 24.17 9.22
C LEU A 301 2.58 24.21 9.01
N PRO A 302 1.85 25.16 9.63
CA PRO A 302 0.39 25.17 9.61
C PRO A 302 -0.20 25.23 8.20
N ASP A 303 0.42 26.01 7.30
CA ASP A 303 -0.07 26.18 5.92
C ASP A 303 0.21 24.96 5.03
N ASN A 304 1.09 24.06 5.45
CA ASN A 304 1.49 22.87 4.70
C ASN A 304 0.86 21.58 5.24
N PHE A 305 0.36 21.61 6.49
CA PHE A 305 -0.11 20.43 7.17
C PHE A 305 -1.32 19.83 6.43
N VAL A 306 -1.22 18.56 6.07
CA VAL A 306 -2.35 17.73 5.65
C VAL A 306 -2.61 16.66 6.70
N PRO A 307 -3.88 16.34 7.02
CA PRO A 307 -4.24 15.39 8.09
C PRO A 307 -4.02 13.92 7.67
N LEU A 308 -2.82 13.61 7.17
CA LEU A 308 -2.42 12.29 6.73
C LEU A 308 -1.32 11.73 7.62
N PHE A 309 -1.54 10.51 8.10
CA PHE A 309 -0.54 9.69 8.76
C PHE A 309 -0.14 8.54 7.85
N ARG A 310 1.17 8.31 7.71
CA ARG A 310 1.71 7.14 7.04
C ARG A 310 2.46 6.24 8.01
N PRO A 311 1.99 5.00 8.25
CA PRO A 311 2.67 4.10 9.17
C PRO A 311 4.00 3.62 8.57
N PRO A 312 5.12 3.65 9.32
CA PRO A 312 6.36 2.98 8.95
C PRO A 312 6.10 1.52 8.57
N TYR A 313 6.64 1.10 7.42
CA TYR A 313 6.44 -0.23 6.83
C TYR A 313 4.98 -0.58 6.45
N GLY A 314 4.03 0.35 6.54
CA GLY A 314 2.60 0.04 6.41
C GLY A 314 2.00 -0.58 7.69
N HIS A 315 2.82 -0.74 8.74
CA HIS A 315 2.46 -1.49 9.93
C HIS A 315 1.64 -0.65 10.91
N ARG A 316 0.35 -0.98 11.03
CA ARG A 316 -0.61 -0.36 11.96
C ARG A 316 -1.49 -1.42 12.62
N ARG A 317 -2.25 -1.02 13.65
CA ARG A 317 -3.15 -1.93 14.37
C ARG A 317 -4.51 -1.99 13.72
N ALA A 318 -5.15 -3.16 13.71
CA ALA A 318 -6.50 -3.33 13.17
C ALA A 318 -7.57 -2.52 13.91
N ASP A 319 -7.37 -2.25 15.20
CA ASP A 319 -8.28 -1.50 16.07
C ASP A 319 -7.97 0.01 16.13
N SER A 320 -7.04 0.50 15.30
CA SER A 320 -6.61 1.92 15.33
C SER A 320 -7.58 2.91 14.69
N ALA A 321 -8.63 2.43 14.02
CA ALA A 321 -9.54 3.26 13.24
C ALA A 321 -10.19 4.39 14.08
N GLN A 322 -10.69 4.05 15.27
CA GLN A 322 -11.33 5.04 16.14
C GLN A 322 -10.37 6.14 16.58
N PHE A 323 -9.13 5.77 16.91
CA PHE A 323 -8.09 6.73 17.28
C PHE A 323 -7.84 7.72 16.14
N PHE A 324 -7.70 7.25 14.90
CA PHE A 324 -7.46 8.15 13.76
C PHE A 324 -8.63 9.10 13.51
N ARG A 325 -9.88 8.63 13.66
CA ARG A 325 -11.06 9.50 13.59
C ARG A 325 -11.07 10.57 14.69
N ASP A 326 -10.78 10.18 15.94
CA ASP A 326 -10.72 11.11 17.07
C ASP A 326 -9.63 12.17 16.89
N GLN A 327 -8.50 11.81 16.27
CA GLN A 327 -7.41 12.73 15.92
C GLN A 327 -7.64 13.51 14.63
N GLN A 328 -8.77 13.28 13.94
CA GLN A 328 -9.07 13.86 12.62
C GLN A 328 -7.95 13.60 11.61
N LEU A 329 -7.33 12.42 11.67
CA LEU A 329 -6.27 11.95 10.78
C LEU A 329 -6.78 10.80 9.93
N ARG A 330 -6.21 10.67 8.73
CA ARG A 330 -6.41 9.50 7.86
C ARG A 330 -5.12 8.74 7.64
N VAL A 331 -5.21 7.42 7.54
CA VAL A 331 -4.07 6.58 7.16
C VAL A 331 -3.87 6.68 5.65
N SER A 332 -2.69 7.11 5.20
CA SER A 332 -2.28 7.10 3.79
C SER A 332 -1.25 5.99 3.55
N LEU A 333 -1.67 4.97 2.83
CA LEU A 333 -0.84 3.87 2.31
C LEU A 333 -0.39 4.20 0.88
N TRP A 334 0.21 3.21 0.21
CA TRP A 334 0.65 3.32 -1.18
C TRP A 334 0.34 2.04 -1.94
N ASN A 335 0.29 2.15 -3.26
CA ASN A 335 0.18 1.01 -4.17
C ASN A 335 1.35 0.94 -5.16
N ILE A 336 2.18 1.99 -5.26
CA ILE A 336 3.38 2.06 -6.09
C ILE A 336 4.59 2.36 -5.22
N ASP A 337 5.39 1.32 -4.92
CA ASP A 337 6.61 1.43 -4.13
C ASP A 337 7.87 1.42 -5.01
N SER A 338 8.68 2.49 -4.92
CA SER A 338 9.94 2.62 -5.65
C SER A 338 11.05 1.70 -5.14
N GLN A 339 10.97 1.20 -3.89
CA GLN A 339 11.99 0.39 -3.23
C GLN A 339 13.38 1.06 -3.14
N ASP A 340 13.42 2.39 -3.27
CA ASP A 340 14.65 3.20 -3.29
C ASP A 340 15.42 3.16 -1.95
N ALA A 341 14.73 3.10 -0.82
CA ALA A 341 15.36 3.04 0.51
C ALA A 341 15.95 1.67 0.90
N THR A 342 15.81 0.63 0.07
CA THR A 342 16.28 -0.73 0.44
C THR A 342 17.79 -0.90 0.44
N GLY A 343 18.53 0.00 -0.21
CA GLY A 343 19.96 -0.17 -0.49
C GLY A 343 20.29 -1.28 -1.51
N ARG A 344 19.29 -1.97 -2.09
CA ARG A 344 19.47 -3.14 -2.97
C ARG A 344 19.34 -2.82 -4.47
N ILE A 345 18.81 -1.65 -4.83
CA ILE A 345 18.60 -1.23 -6.23
C ILE A 345 19.17 0.18 -6.46
N SER A 346 19.54 0.48 -7.71
CA SER A 346 19.98 1.82 -8.14
C SER A 346 18.80 2.80 -8.28
N ALA A 347 19.10 4.09 -8.43
CA ALA A 347 18.09 5.11 -8.72
C ALA A 347 17.39 4.87 -10.07
N GLU A 348 18.14 4.43 -11.08
CA GLU A 348 17.59 4.05 -12.39
C GLU A 348 16.63 2.86 -12.27
N GLN A 349 17.00 1.82 -11.53
CA GLN A 349 16.12 0.67 -11.28
C GLN A 349 14.85 1.07 -10.54
N ALA A 350 14.94 2.00 -9.57
CA ALA A 350 13.77 2.54 -8.88
C ALA A 350 12.85 3.30 -9.85
N ALA A 351 13.42 4.14 -10.73
CA ALA A 351 12.66 4.87 -11.75
C ALA A 351 11.94 3.94 -12.73
N HIS A 352 12.65 2.91 -13.24
CA HIS A 352 12.09 1.90 -14.14
C HIS A 352 11.00 1.06 -13.48
N ARG A 353 11.20 0.69 -12.20
CA ARG A 353 10.18 0.01 -11.41
C ARG A 353 8.93 0.86 -11.27
N VAL A 354 9.06 2.13 -10.86
CA VAL A 354 7.91 3.02 -10.71
C VAL A 354 7.15 3.20 -12.02
N LEU A 355 7.83 3.46 -13.14
CA LEU A 355 7.14 3.59 -14.43
C LEU A 355 6.42 2.29 -14.84
N THR A 356 7.00 1.13 -14.57
CA THR A 356 6.35 -0.16 -14.81
C THR A 356 5.07 -0.30 -13.98
N LEU A 357 5.14 0.03 -12.69
CA LEU A 357 3.99 -0.02 -11.81
C LEU A 357 2.93 1.03 -12.18
N MET A 358 3.32 2.20 -12.68
CA MET A 358 2.37 3.19 -13.22
C MET A 358 1.63 2.65 -14.44
N LEU A 359 2.28 1.90 -15.33
CA LEU A 359 1.63 1.28 -16.49
C LEU A 359 0.67 0.17 -16.09
N LEU A 360 1.04 -0.65 -15.10
CA LEU A 360 0.22 -1.73 -14.57
C LEU A 360 -1.02 -1.20 -13.82
N TRP A 361 -0.77 -0.27 -12.90
CA TRP A 361 -1.77 0.23 -11.97
C TRP A 361 -2.57 1.42 -12.47
N ARG A 362 -2.02 2.15 -13.44
CA ARG A 362 -2.63 3.31 -14.10
C ARG A 362 -3.00 4.49 -13.21
N HIS A 363 -3.02 4.34 -11.90
CA HIS A 363 -3.25 5.40 -10.93
C HIS A 363 -2.69 4.96 -9.57
N GLY A 364 -2.32 5.91 -8.72
CA GLY A 364 -1.83 5.53 -7.39
C GLY A 364 -0.94 6.51 -6.65
N ASN A 365 -0.74 6.18 -5.37
CA ASN A 365 0.24 6.82 -4.51
C ASN A 365 1.61 6.20 -4.76
N ILE A 366 2.53 7.02 -5.23
CA ILE A 366 3.92 6.67 -5.46
C ILE A 366 4.74 7.07 -4.24
N VAL A 367 5.51 6.14 -3.68
CA VAL A 367 6.45 6.41 -2.57
C VAL A 367 7.90 6.40 -3.02
N PHE A 368 8.61 7.47 -2.65
CA PHE A 368 10.06 7.60 -2.61
C PHE A 368 10.50 8.01 -1.20
N HIS A 369 11.79 7.94 -0.89
CA HIS A 369 12.32 8.32 0.42
C HIS A 369 13.30 9.49 0.30
N ASP A 370 12.92 10.65 0.81
CA ASP A 370 13.76 11.85 0.82
C ASP A 370 14.88 11.80 1.86
N SER A 371 14.98 10.72 2.63
CA SER A 371 16.18 10.38 3.40
C SER A 371 17.33 9.80 2.55
N THR A 372 17.14 9.64 1.24
CA THR A 372 18.15 9.12 0.30
C THR A 372 18.34 10.06 -0.89
N ASP A 373 19.43 9.90 -1.63
CA ASP A 373 19.74 10.70 -2.83
C ASP A 373 19.11 10.14 -4.13
N LYS A 374 18.63 8.90 -4.12
CA LYS A 374 18.09 8.23 -5.32
C LYS A 374 16.92 8.95 -5.97
N PRO A 375 15.95 9.53 -5.24
CA PRO A 375 14.85 10.28 -5.85
C PRO A 375 15.33 11.47 -6.68
N GLN A 376 16.51 12.04 -6.37
CA GLN A 376 17.08 13.16 -7.11
C GLN A 376 17.44 12.80 -8.56
N GLN A 377 17.57 11.50 -8.87
CA GLN A 377 17.73 11.00 -10.22
C GLN A 377 16.45 10.35 -10.76
N ALA A 378 15.78 9.55 -9.92
CA ALA A 378 14.61 8.77 -10.33
C ALA A 378 13.40 9.65 -10.69
N VAL A 379 13.12 10.69 -9.91
CA VAL A 379 11.93 11.55 -10.11
C VAL A 379 12.06 12.40 -11.38
N PRO A 380 13.19 13.09 -11.66
CA PRO A 380 13.36 13.80 -12.93
C PRO A 380 13.25 12.87 -14.15
N TRP A 381 13.82 11.67 -14.07
CA TRP A 381 13.70 10.68 -15.14
C TRP A 381 12.24 10.28 -15.36
N LEU A 382 11.50 10.01 -14.28
CA LEU A 382 10.09 9.61 -14.36
C LEU A 382 9.25 10.70 -15.03
N MET A 383 9.43 11.96 -14.62
CA MET A 383 8.70 13.09 -15.20
C MET A 383 9.04 13.27 -16.69
N ALA A 384 10.31 13.16 -17.08
CA ALA A 384 10.71 13.26 -18.48
C ALA A 384 10.08 12.15 -19.33
N ASN A 385 9.99 10.92 -18.81
CA ASN A 385 9.44 9.76 -19.51
C ASN A 385 7.91 9.63 -19.42
N THR A 386 7.23 10.58 -18.78
CA THR A 386 5.75 10.63 -18.67
C THR A 386 5.15 11.98 -19.06
N ALA A 387 5.98 12.95 -19.48
CA ALA A 387 5.54 14.32 -19.75
C ALA A 387 4.43 14.44 -20.82
N GLN A 388 4.37 13.50 -21.76
CA GLN A 388 3.40 13.51 -22.86
C GLN A 388 2.47 12.28 -22.86
N SER A 389 2.54 11.42 -21.83
CA SER A 389 1.74 10.20 -21.74
C SER A 389 0.29 10.43 -21.26
N GLY A 390 -0.09 11.69 -21.02
CA GLY A 390 -1.38 12.05 -20.42
C GLY A 390 -1.48 11.69 -18.94
N VAL A 391 -0.34 11.52 -18.26
CA VAL A 391 -0.26 11.42 -16.80
C VAL A 391 -0.68 12.73 -16.16
N VAL A 392 -1.49 12.62 -15.11
CA VAL A 392 -1.90 13.72 -14.23
C VAL A 392 -1.22 13.53 -12.88
N TRP A 393 -0.59 14.60 -12.37
CA TRP A 393 -0.08 14.63 -11.02
C TRP A 393 -1.13 15.24 -10.09
N GLU A 394 -1.63 14.45 -9.15
CA GLU A 394 -2.71 14.83 -8.24
C GLU A 394 -2.28 15.95 -7.28
N ASP A 395 -3.22 16.84 -6.95
CA ASP A 395 -2.98 17.89 -5.98
C ASP A 395 -2.98 17.32 -4.55
N CYS A 396 -1.82 17.39 -3.89
CA CYS A 396 -1.65 16.88 -2.53
C CYS A 396 -2.61 17.53 -1.50
N HIS A 397 -3.13 18.73 -1.77
CA HIS A 397 -4.03 19.44 -0.85
C HIS A 397 -5.47 18.89 -0.88
N ILE A 398 -5.90 18.29 -2.00
CA ILE A 398 -7.27 17.79 -2.17
C ILE A 398 -7.39 16.29 -1.90
N TYR A 399 -6.28 15.55 -2.01
CA TYR A 399 -6.25 14.10 -1.79
C TYR A 399 -6.84 13.64 -0.44
N PRO A 400 -6.61 14.32 0.71
CA PRO A 400 -7.22 13.94 1.98
C PRO A 400 -8.76 14.02 2.01
N GLN A 401 -9.34 14.84 1.12
CA GLN A 401 -10.75 15.24 1.12
C GLN A 401 -11.67 14.28 0.35
N GLN A 402 -11.11 13.27 -0.33
CA GLN A 402 -11.87 12.41 -1.26
C GLN A 402 -12.83 11.37 -0.64
N LEU A 403 -13.21 11.44 0.65
CA LEU A 403 -14.24 10.52 1.21
C LEU A 403 -15.19 11.16 2.24
N SER A 404 -15.24 12.50 2.36
CA SER A 404 -16.18 13.14 3.31
C SER A 404 -17.65 13.00 2.93
N ASP A 405 -17.99 12.57 1.71
CA ASP A 405 -19.33 12.79 1.15
C ASP A 405 -20.16 11.51 0.91
N GLU A 406 -19.63 10.31 1.13
CA GLU A 406 -20.37 9.05 0.87
C GLU A 406 -21.05 8.42 2.10
N THR A 407 -20.78 8.86 3.32
CA THR A 407 -21.34 8.23 4.54
C THR A 407 -22.60 8.85 5.11
N ASP A 408 -23.18 9.88 4.47
CA ASP A 408 -24.41 10.54 4.96
C ASP A 408 -25.69 10.17 4.18
N GLN A 409 -25.70 9.11 3.35
CA GLN A 409 -26.89 8.70 2.58
C GLN A 409 -27.33 7.23 2.73
N ALA A 410 -27.00 6.57 3.83
CA ALA A 410 -27.55 5.24 4.09
C ALA A 410 -27.94 5.05 5.56
N GLU A 411 -28.96 5.78 6.02
CA GLU A 411 -29.89 5.24 7.00
C GLU A 411 -31.21 4.90 6.27
N PRO A 412 -31.79 3.70 6.50
CA PRO A 412 -33.13 3.41 6.03
C PRO A 412 -34.14 4.10 6.96
N ASP A 413 -35.02 4.92 6.38
CA ASP A 413 -36.19 5.46 7.06
C ASP A 413 -37.05 4.30 7.61
N ASP A 414 -37.15 4.23 8.94
CA ASP A 414 -38.22 3.50 9.61
C ASP A 414 -39.55 4.22 9.29
N GLU A 415 -40.26 3.75 8.27
CA GLU A 415 -41.64 4.17 8.02
C GLU A 415 -42.56 3.64 9.12
N ASP A 416 -43.13 4.58 9.88
CA ASP A 416 -44.21 4.42 10.83
C ASP A 416 -45.37 3.58 10.24
N ALA A 417 -45.68 2.46 10.90
CA ALA A 417 -46.91 1.72 10.66
C ALA A 417 -48.08 2.39 11.40
N GLU A 418 -48.83 3.26 10.70
CA GLU A 418 -50.15 3.71 11.15
C GLU A 418 -51.24 2.70 10.76
N GLU A 419 -51.92 2.14 11.77
CA GLU A 419 -53.21 1.45 11.65
C GLU A 419 -54.31 2.42 11.21
N PRO A 420 -55.25 2.04 10.33
CA PRO A 420 -56.50 2.75 10.21
C PRO A 420 -57.61 2.07 11.04
N ALA A 421 -58.17 2.87 11.96
CA ALA A 421 -59.36 2.57 12.72
C ALA A 421 -60.65 2.68 11.87
N ASP A 422 -61.64 1.88 12.26
CA ASP A 422 -63.02 1.79 11.78
C ASP A 422 -63.77 3.14 11.65
N GLU A 423 -64.58 3.26 10.60
CA GLU A 423 -65.86 4.00 10.64
C GLU A 423 -66.97 3.22 9.90
N GLN A 424 -67.98 2.78 10.68
CA GLN A 424 -69.32 2.41 10.19
C GLN A 424 -70.19 3.67 9.99
N PRO A 425 -71.34 3.56 9.28
CA PRO A 425 -72.58 3.38 10.04
C PRO A 425 -73.67 2.48 9.39
N GLU A 426 -74.40 1.76 10.26
CA GLU A 426 -75.87 1.52 10.40
C GLU A 426 -76.76 1.49 9.12
N ASP A 427 -77.78 0.63 8.92
CA ASP A 427 -78.62 -0.17 9.82
C ASP A 427 -79.53 -1.15 9.00
N GLN A 428 -80.23 -2.05 9.70
CA GLN A 428 -81.41 -2.89 9.30
C GLN A 428 -81.22 -4.38 8.94
N MET A 429 -81.54 -5.22 9.94
CA MET A 429 -82.15 -6.57 9.82
C MET A 429 -83.70 -6.47 9.75
N PRO A 430 -84.53 -7.53 9.55
CA PRO A 430 -84.28 -9.00 9.57
C PRO A 430 -84.87 -9.73 8.32
N ASP A 431 -84.81 -11.05 8.07
CA ASP A 431 -85.34 -12.17 8.85
C ASP A 431 -85.23 -13.52 8.04
N VAL A 432 -85.36 -14.65 8.76
CA VAL A 432 -85.78 -16.04 8.40
C VAL A 432 -84.93 -17.04 7.57
N SER A 433 -84.62 -18.15 8.26
CA SER A 433 -84.78 -19.58 7.88
C SER A 433 -83.68 -20.42 7.20
N GLN A 434 -83.34 -21.49 7.93
CA GLN A 434 -83.29 -22.93 7.56
C GLN A 434 -82.31 -23.36 6.44
N SER A 435 -81.24 -24.09 6.81
CA SER A 435 -81.18 -25.56 6.80
C SER A 435 -81.61 -26.21 5.47
N SER A 436 -80.65 -26.81 4.74
CA SER A 436 -80.72 -28.23 4.33
C SER A 436 -79.47 -28.69 3.56
N THR A 437 -79.04 -29.88 3.94
CA THR A 437 -77.96 -30.76 3.47
C THR A 437 -78.24 -31.39 2.10
N LYS A 438 -77.18 -31.71 1.31
CA LYS A 438 -76.94 -32.96 0.52
C LYS A 438 -75.69 -32.75 -0.38
N GLN A 439 -74.58 -33.51 -0.23
CA GLN A 439 -74.29 -34.86 -0.80
C GLN A 439 -74.59 -34.95 -2.31
N ALA A 440 -73.77 -35.46 -3.22
CA ALA A 440 -72.48 -36.19 -3.24
C ALA A 440 -72.00 -36.25 -4.72
N GLU A 441 -70.73 -36.69 -4.95
CA GLU A 441 -70.21 -37.61 -6.02
C GLU A 441 -70.78 -37.50 -7.47
N GLU A 442 -70.05 -37.58 -8.59
CA GLU A 442 -68.71 -38.05 -8.98
C GLU A 442 -68.50 -37.69 -10.49
N PRO A 443 -67.36 -38.02 -11.14
CA PRO A 443 -66.81 -37.35 -12.33
C PRO A 443 -67.11 -38.05 -13.67
N VAL A 444 -66.90 -37.36 -14.80
CA VAL A 444 -66.69 -38.01 -16.11
C VAL A 444 -65.68 -37.25 -16.98
N LYS A 445 -64.79 -38.04 -17.58
CA LYS A 445 -63.75 -37.73 -18.57
C LYS A 445 -64.30 -37.49 -20.00
N GLN A 446 -63.42 -36.92 -20.83
CA GLN A 446 -63.15 -37.18 -22.27
C GLN A 446 -63.83 -36.36 -23.39
N GLY A 447 -62.98 -35.98 -24.36
CA GLY A 447 -63.26 -35.58 -25.76
C GLY A 447 -63.18 -34.06 -25.97
N GLU A 448 -62.35 -33.47 -26.83
CA GLU A 448 -61.54 -33.92 -27.99
C GLU A 448 -60.17 -33.22 -28.02
#